data_AF-A0A3N9UZD0-F1
#
_entry.id   AF-A0A3N9UZD0-F1
#
_cell.length_a   1.000
_cell.length_b   1.000
_cell.length_c   1.000
_cell.angle_alpha   90.00
_cell.angle_beta   90.00
_cell.angle_gamma   90.00
#
_symmetry.space_group_name_H-M   'P 1'
#
loop_
_entity.id
_entity.type
_entity.pdbx_description
1 polymer ?
#
loop_
_entity_poly.entity_id
_entity_poly.type
_entity_poly.pdbx_seq_one_letter_code
_entity_poly.pdbx_strand_id
1 'polypeptide(L)'
;MAFKSVTTSYFDKKFSKLTNKNETFKRQVINKLKEIRQHPEIGEPKSHALRGLRGLHISEHFVVVYLIFKDYVIFINLDHHDKAYDPNTMKRLIRRLLEDERLLAALEISDITVDDFARFVTTVGT
;
A
#
# COMPACT_ATOMS: atom_id res chain seq x y z
N MET A 1 -12.13 12.09 10.39
CA MET A 1 -10.74 11.92 10.87
C MET A 1 -9.94 11.32 9.73
N ALA A 2 -8.70 11.78 9.49
CA ALA A 2 -7.84 11.18 8.47
C ALA A 2 -7.22 9.88 9.01
N PHE A 3 -7.07 8.88 8.15
CA PHE A 3 -6.38 7.64 8.50
C PHE A 3 -4.91 7.92 8.80
N LYS A 4 -4.28 7.09 9.64
CA LYS A 4 -2.82 7.01 9.71
C LYS A 4 -2.33 6.32 8.44
N SER A 5 -1.10 6.57 8.03
CA SER A 5 -0.54 5.93 6.84
C SER A 5 0.89 5.49 7.04
N VAL A 6 1.21 4.30 6.53
CA VAL A 6 2.55 3.73 6.59
C VAL A 6 2.96 3.28 5.18
N THR A 7 4.20 3.56 4.81
CA THR A 7 4.80 3.01 3.59
C THR A 7 5.70 1.83 3.94
N THR A 8 5.60 0.76 3.16
CA THR A 8 6.52 -0.37 3.27
C THR A 8 7.90 0.00 2.73
N SER A 9 8.91 -0.75 3.14
CA SER A 9 10.28 -0.62 2.63
C SER A 9 10.35 -0.88 1.11
N TYR A 10 9.49 -1.75 0.58
CA TYR A 10 9.39 -1.98 -0.86
C TYR A 10 8.79 -0.77 -1.58
N PHE A 11 7.71 -0.22 -1.03
CA PHE A 11 7.07 0.97 -1.57
C PHE A 11 8.05 2.13 -1.68
N ASP A 12 8.81 2.41 -0.62
CA ASP A 12 9.78 3.51 -0.60
C ASP A 12 10.87 3.36 -1.65
N LYS A 13 11.36 2.13 -1.87
CA LYS A 13 12.33 1.84 -2.94
C LYS A 13 11.74 2.13 -4.32
N LYS A 14 10.48 1.74 -4.56
CA LYS A 14 9.77 2.02 -5.81
C LYS A 14 9.51 3.51 -6.01
N PHE A 15 9.01 4.17 -4.96
CA PHE A 15 8.78 5.61 -4.93
C PHE A 15 10.05 6.36 -5.31
N SER A 16 11.13 6.17 -4.55
CA SER A 16 12.42 6.81 -4.82
C SER A 16 12.89 6.55 -6.26
N LYS A 17 12.87 5.30 -6.72
CA LYS A 17 13.29 4.95 -8.09
C LYS A 17 12.47 5.66 -9.17
N LEU A 18 11.15 5.73 -9.01
CA LEU A 18 10.25 6.31 -10.01
C LEU A 18 10.21 7.85 -9.96
N THR A 19 10.46 8.45 -8.80
CA THR A 19 10.28 9.89 -8.61
C THR A 19 11.58 10.68 -8.57
N ASN A 20 12.74 10.06 -8.33
CA ASN A 20 14.02 10.77 -8.14
C ASN A 20 14.35 11.76 -9.26
N LYS A 21 14.02 11.42 -10.51
CA LYS A 21 14.28 12.29 -11.68
C LYS A 21 13.03 13.01 -12.20
N ASN A 22 11.89 12.87 -11.53
CA ASN A 22 10.61 13.43 -11.99
C ASN A 22 9.82 14.03 -10.83
N GLU A 23 10.13 15.29 -10.52
CA GLU A 23 9.49 16.04 -9.44
C GLU A 23 7.99 16.27 -9.68
N THR A 24 7.55 16.35 -10.94
CA THR A 24 6.11 16.45 -11.26
C THR A 24 5.36 15.18 -10.86
N PHE A 25 5.88 14.02 -11.28
CA PHE A 25 5.30 12.74 -10.90
C PHE A 25 5.35 12.52 -9.39
N LYS A 26 6.45 12.91 -8.74
CA LYS A 26 6.57 12.90 -7.27
C LYS A 26 5.43 13.65 -6.58
N ARG A 27 5.14 14.88 -7.03
CA ARG A 27 4.04 15.68 -6.48
C ARG A 27 2.68 15.01 -6.72
N GLN A 28 2.45 14.42 -7.90
CA GLN A 28 1.22 13.69 -8.20
C GLN A 28 1.03 12.51 -7.24
N VAL A 29 2.08 11.70 -7.04
CA VAL A 29 2.04 10.59 -6.08
C VAL A 29 1.72 11.11 -4.68
N ILE A 30 2.47 12.09 -4.17
CA ILE A 30 2.27 12.65 -2.82
C ILE A 30 0.84 13.17 -2.63
N ASN A 31 0.30 13.88 -3.61
CA ASN A 31 -1.07 14.40 -3.54
C ASN A 31 -2.10 13.26 -3.47
N LYS A 32 -1.92 12.21 -4.27
CA LYS A 32 -2.79 11.03 -4.22
C LYS A 32 -2.67 10.24 -2.92
N LEU A 33 -1.47 10.11 -2.34
CA LEU A 33 -1.31 9.51 -1.01
C LEU A 33 -2.07 10.30 0.07
N LYS A 34 -2.06 11.63 0.00
CA LYS A 34 -2.84 12.49 0.91
C LYS A 34 -4.35 12.29 0.72
N GLU A 35 -4.81 12.19 -0.52
CA GLU A 35 -6.21 11.93 -0.86
C GLU A 35 -6.67 10.57 -0.30
N ILE A 36 -5.89 9.51 -0.52
CA ILE A 36 -6.15 8.18 0.04
C ILE A 36 -6.18 8.23 1.56
N ARG A 37 -5.30 9.01 2.20
CA ARG A 37 -5.31 9.15 3.67
C ARG A 37 -6.60 9.79 4.19
N GLN A 38 -7.22 10.67 3.42
CA GLN A 38 -8.48 11.31 3.78
C GLN A 38 -9.67 10.39 3.50
N HIS A 39 -9.62 9.68 2.37
CA HIS A 39 -10.70 8.83 1.86
C HIS A 39 -10.12 7.52 1.30
N PRO A 40 -9.75 6.54 2.13
CA PRO A 40 -9.13 5.30 1.64
C PRO A 40 -10.04 4.46 0.74
N GLU A 41 -11.34 4.70 0.76
CA GLU A 41 -12.34 4.02 -0.05
C GLU A 41 -12.32 4.40 -1.53
N ILE A 42 -11.66 5.50 -1.92
CA ILE A 42 -11.59 5.97 -3.31
C ILE A 42 -10.83 5.01 -4.24
N GLY A 43 -9.95 4.17 -3.69
CA GLY A 43 -9.27 3.15 -4.47
C GLY A 43 -10.18 1.97 -4.74
N GLU A 44 -10.17 1.52 -5.98
CA GLU A 44 -10.95 0.38 -6.44
C GLU A 44 -10.59 -0.87 -5.64
N PRO A 45 -11.57 -1.55 -5.01
CA PRO A 45 -11.33 -2.82 -4.35
C PRO A 45 -10.95 -3.89 -5.39
N LYS A 46 -9.97 -4.71 -5.07
CA LYS A 46 -9.54 -5.83 -5.92
C LYS A 46 -10.21 -7.13 -5.48
N SER A 47 -10.24 -8.10 -6.39
CA SER A 47 -10.95 -9.38 -6.25
C SER A 47 -10.01 -10.58 -6.38
N HIS A 48 -10.56 -11.78 -6.15
CA HIS A 48 -9.85 -13.07 -6.25
C HIS A 48 -8.54 -13.07 -5.43
N ALA A 49 -7.41 -13.41 -6.06
CA ALA A 49 -6.10 -13.48 -5.43
C ALA A 49 -5.58 -12.15 -4.87
N LEU A 50 -6.23 -11.03 -5.19
CA LEU A 50 -5.91 -9.68 -4.70
C LEU A 50 -6.99 -9.14 -3.76
N ARG A 51 -7.96 -9.97 -3.34
CA ARG A 51 -9.03 -9.56 -2.41
C ARG A 51 -8.42 -8.95 -1.15
N GLY A 52 -8.99 -7.82 -0.70
CA GLY A 52 -8.50 -7.07 0.45
C GLY A 52 -7.50 -5.96 0.10
N LEU A 53 -6.97 -5.95 -1.12
CA LEU A 53 -6.20 -4.83 -1.66
C LEU A 53 -7.09 -3.81 -2.35
N ARG A 54 -6.58 -2.58 -2.45
CA ARG A 54 -7.14 -1.48 -3.23
C ARG A 54 -6.08 -0.91 -4.16
N GLY A 55 -6.54 -0.42 -5.31
CA GLY A 55 -5.70 0.23 -6.30
C GLY A 55 -6.25 1.60 -6.68
N LEU A 56 -5.38 2.60 -6.81
CA LEU A 56 -5.77 3.92 -7.32
C LEU A 56 -4.78 4.39 -8.38
N HIS A 57 -5.29 4.89 -9.50
CA HIS A 57 -4.46 5.53 -10.52
C HIS A 57 -3.88 6.85 -10.01
N ILE A 58 -2.58 7.02 -10.20
CA ILE A 58 -1.85 8.27 -9.95
C ILE A 58 -1.80 9.12 -11.21
N SER A 59 -1.58 8.45 -12.34
CA SER A 59 -1.60 9.00 -13.69
C SER A 59 -2.17 7.97 -14.65
N GLU A 60 -2.16 8.28 -15.95
CA GLU A 60 -2.61 7.37 -17.01
C GLU A 60 -2.01 5.96 -16.88
N HIS A 61 -0.74 5.87 -16.50
CA HIS A 61 -0.01 4.61 -16.53
C HIS A 61 0.37 4.04 -15.17
N PHE A 62 0.34 4.82 -14.10
CA PHE A 62 0.84 4.41 -12.79
C PHE A 62 -0.25 4.25 -11.75
N VAL A 63 -0.09 3.25 -10.90
CA VAL A 63 -1.06 2.88 -9.86
C VAL A 63 -0.35 2.70 -8.53
N VAL A 64 -0.97 3.21 -7.46
CA VAL A 64 -0.64 2.87 -6.08
C VAL A 64 -1.51 1.71 -5.60
N VAL A 65 -0.90 0.70 -5.00
CA VAL A 65 -1.59 -0.45 -4.37
C VAL A 65 -1.39 -0.37 -2.87
N TYR A 66 -2.50 -0.50 -2.13
CA TYR A 66 -2.54 -0.38 -0.69
C TYR A 66 -3.61 -1.28 -0.08
N LEU A 67 -3.61 -1.38 1.24
CA LEU A 67 -4.69 -1.99 2.00
C LEU A 67 -5.12 -1.08 3.15
N ILE A 68 -6.30 -1.34 3.69
CA ILE A 68 -6.84 -0.65 4.86
C ILE A 68 -6.89 -1.65 6.00
N PHE A 69 -6.31 -1.29 7.15
CA PHE A 69 -6.35 -2.09 8.35
C PHE A 69 -6.65 -1.20 9.55
N LYS A 70 -7.78 -1.41 10.24
CA LYS A 70 -8.28 -0.51 11.29
C LYS A 70 -8.30 0.95 10.78
N ASP A 71 -7.61 1.87 11.45
CA ASP A 71 -7.45 3.29 11.10
C ASP A 71 -6.20 3.57 10.23
N TYR A 72 -5.60 2.55 9.64
CA TYR A 72 -4.38 2.65 8.83
C TYR A 72 -4.59 2.39 7.34
N VAL A 73 -3.90 3.18 6.53
CA VAL A 73 -3.59 2.91 5.13
C VAL A 73 -2.15 2.41 5.03
N ILE A 74 -1.96 1.20 4.51
CA ILE A 74 -0.63 0.62 4.32
C ILE A 74 -0.33 0.60 2.82
N PHE A 75 0.64 1.41 2.38
CA PHE A 75 1.07 1.50 0.99
C PHE A 75 2.10 0.41 0.66
N ILE A 76 1.74 -0.45 -0.29
CA ILE A 76 2.45 -1.71 -0.57
C ILE A 76 3.28 -1.60 -1.85
N ASN A 77 2.68 -1.07 -2.93
CA ASN A 77 3.33 -0.98 -4.23
C ASN A 77 3.00 0.33 -4.97
N LEU A 78 3.92 0.77 -5.82
CA LEU A 78 3.74 1.83 -6.80
C LEU A 78 4.43 1.39 -8.09
N ASP A 79 3.66 1.16 -9.16
CA ASP A 79 4.21 0.71 -10.43
C ASP A 79 3.29 1.04 -11.62
N HIS A 80 3.76 0.74 -12.81
CA HIS A 80 2.93 0.76 -14.02
C HIS A 80 1.76 -0.22 -13.89
N HIS A 81 0.55 0.14 -14.33
CA HIS A 81 -0.67 -0.67 -14.16
C HIS A 81 -0.53 -2.11 -14.68
N ASP A 82 0.19 -2.34 -15.79
CA ASP A 82 0.50 -3.68 -16.30
C ASP A 82 1.27 -4.58 -15.32
N LYS A 83 2.04 -3.97 -14.42
CA LYS A 83 2.95 -4.67 -13.48
C LYS A 83 2.50 -4.56 -12.03
N ALA A 84 1.71 -3.54 -11.71
CA ALA A 84 1.32 -3.21 -10.35
C ALA A 84 0.57 -4.35 -9.65
N TYR A 85 -0.13 -5.17 -10.43
CA TYR A 85 -0.98 -6.26 -9.97
C TYR A 85 -0.46 -7.66 -10.29
N ASP A 86 0.81 -7.81 -10.71
CA ASP A 86 1.39 -9.14 -10.98
C ASP A 86 1.15 -10.07 -9.77
N PRO A 87 0.37 -11.16 -9.91
CA PRO A 87 -0.08 -11.95 -8.77
C PRO A 87 1.07 -12.55 -7.95
N ASN A 88 2.15 -12.93 -8.63
CA ASN A 88 3.34 -13.49 -7.98
C ASN A 88 4.05 -12.44 -7.13
N THR A 89 4.23 -11.24 -7.67
CA THR A 89 4.81 -10.10 -6.96
C THR A 89 3.92 -9.69 -5.79
N MET A 90 2.60 -9.57 -5.98
CA MET A 90 1.68 -9.18 -4.92
C MET A 90 1.65 -10.21 -3.78
N LYS A 91 1.58 -11.50 -4.09
CA LYS A 91 1.65 -12.56 -3.08
C LYS A 91 2.95 -12.50 -2.27
N ARG A 92 4.08 -12.22 -2.92
CA ARG A 92 5.36 -12.04 -2.25
C ARG A 92 5.37 -10.78 -1.37
N LEU A 93 4.81 -9.67 -1.83
CA LEU A 93 4.75 -8.44 -1.04
C LEU A 93 3.84 -8.59 0.19
N ILE A 94 2.67 -9.21 0.04
CA ILE A 94 1.74 -9.48 1.15
C ILE A 94 2.43 -10.31 2.24
N ARG A 95 3.13 -11.39 1.86
CA ARG A 95 3.90 -12.22 2.81
C ARG A 95 4.96 -11.43 3.56
N ARG A 96 5.65 -10.51 2.87
CA ARG A 96 6.69 -9.65 3.45
C ARG A 96 6.16 -8.55 4.35
N LEU A 97 4.85 -8.30 4.40
CA LEU A 97 4.29 -7.29 5.32
C LEU A 97 4.58 -7.67 6.78
N LEU A 98 4.60 -8.96 7.10
CA LEU A 98 4.93 -9.47 8.44
C LEU A 98 6.43 -9.47 8.75
N GLU A 99 7.26 -9.10 7.78
CA GLU A 99 8.72 -8.99 7.90
C GLU A 99 9.19 -7.53 7.80
N ASP A 100 8.29 -6.59 7.52
CA ASP A 100 8.64 -5.18 7.34
C ASP A 100 8.74 -4.49 8.71
N GLU A 101 9.97 -4.42 9.24
CA GLU A 101 10.27 -3.84 10.56
C GLU A 101 9.67 -2.45 10.76
N ARG A 102 9.67 -1.62 9.71
CA ARG A 102 9.11 -0.27 9.78
C ARG A 102 7.60 -0.30 9.92
N LEU A 103 6.92 -1.17 9.18
CA LEU A 103 5.48 -1.37 9.31
C LEU A 103 5.13 -1.87 10.70
N LEU A 104 5.83 -2.90 11.18
CA LEU A 104 5.56 -3.49 12.50
C LEU A 104 5.77 -2.46 13.61
N ALA A 105 6.87 -1.71 13.59
CA ALA A 105 7.13 -0.65 14.57
C ALA A 105 6.05 0.44 14.53
N ALA A 106 5.54 0.82 13.34
CA ALA A 106 4.49 1.82 13.21
C ALA A 106 3.11 1.35 13.71
N LEU A 107 2.85 0.03 13.68
CA LEU A 107 1.64 -0.57 14.22
C LEU A 107 1.72 -0.71 15.75
N GLU A 108 2.88 -1.12 16.27
CA GLU A 108 3.11 -1.28 17.71
C GLU A 108 2.93 0.04 18.48
N ILE A 109 3.36 1.17 17.91
CA ILE A 109 3.16 2.52 18.49
C ILE A 109 1.67 2.85 18.70
N SER A 110 0.76 2.23 17.96
CA SER A 110 -0.70 2.42 18.11
C SER A 110 -1.39 1.27 18.84
N ASP A 111 -0.66 0.50 19.64
CA ASP A 111 -1.22 -0.59 20.44
C ASP A 111 -1.88 -1.69 19.59
N ILE A 112 -1.41 -1.84 18.34
CA ILE A 112 -1.85 -2.90 17.43
C ILE A 112 -0.85 -4.04 17.51
N THR A 113 -1.32 -5.21 17.94
CA THR A 113 -0.47 -6.40 18.04
C THR A 113 -0.10 -6.95 16.66
N VAL A 114 1.10 -7.52 16.57
CA VAL A 114 1.55 -8.23 15.37
C VAL A 114 0.61 -9.39 15.03
N ASP A 115 0.04 -10.06 16.04
CA ASP A 115 -0.91 -11.15 15.86
C ASP A 115 -2.23 -10.70 15.22
N ASP A 116 -2.76 -9.54 15.63
CA ASP A 116 -3.94 -8.94 14.98
C ASP A 116 -3.67 -8.67 13.51
N PHE A 117 -2.50 -8.10 13.21
CA PHE A 117 -2.12 -7.80 11.84
C PHE A 117 -1.88 -9.07 11.03
N ALA A 118 -1.23 -10.09 11.60
CA ALA A 118 -1.03 -11.38 10.97
C ALA A 118 -2.35 -12.06 10.62
N ARG A 119 -3.32 -12.08 11.55
CA ARG A 119 -4.68 -12.59 11.29
C ARG A 119 -5.37 -11.85 10.16
N PHE A 120 -5.17 -10.55 10.04
CA PHE A 120 -5.72 -9.78 8.93
C PHE A 120 -5.03 -10.11 7.61
N VAL A 121 -3.69 -10.14 7.57
CA VAL A 121 -2.90 -10.42 6.37
C VAL A 121 -3.22 -11.80 5.79
N THR A 122 -3.54 -12.81 6.62
CA THR A 122 -3.94 -14.14 6.13
C THR A 122 -5.29 -14.16 5.42
N THR A 123 -6.15 -13.16 5.63
CA THR A 123 -7.42 -13.01 4.90
C THR A 123 -7.26 -12.34 3.52
N VAL A 124 -6.08 -11.76 3.24
CA VAL A 124 -5.83 -11.09 1.96
C VAL A 124 -5.57 -12.15 0.89
N GLY A 125 -6.35 -12.10 -0.20
CA GLY A 125 -6.24 -13.02 -1.34
C GLY A 125 -6.88 -14.40 -1.14
N THR A 126 -7.56 -14.63 -0.01
CA THR A 126 -8.45 -15.80 0.24
C THR A 126 -9.89 -15.50 -0.17
#